data_AF-A0A7V9RED5-F1
#
_entry.id   AF-A0A7V9RED5-F1
#
_cell.length_a   1.000
_cell.length_b   1.000
_cell.length_c   1.000
_cell.angle_alpha   90.00
_cell.angle_beta   90.00
_cell.angle_gamma   90.00
#
_symmetry.space_group_name_H-M   'P 1'
#
loop_
_entity.id
_entity.type
_entity.pdbx_description
1 polymer ?
#
loop_
_entity_poly.entity_id
_entity_poly.type
_entity_poly.pdbx_seq_one_letter_code
_entity_poly.pdbx_strand_id
1 'polypeptide(L)'
;MTRWLVLMVSCLGIRTAHADDPAYLCKQAPPDMKLTASFSPQVSLQDLATWVLGFSCKNIVIANDVAKHATKMTIMAPKQMTPKQAMQLFVDAVEANGLVVVQKPDSILIKLGPNMPKNCPDLTAAPRQPKTSGVIPLGGGTPTPTPAVDMSDEDYAKAMAAGIKRLDGTHVEITRATVDLLLANPMEATKGARVVPAMTGGKVDGLKMYGIRPGSLWAMLGFANGDTVKTVNGLRIDNAETGLDVYQKLRSEKRFEVALVRGGKPVVLVLTVK
;
A
#
# COMPACT_ATOMS: atom_id res chain seq x y z
N MET A 1 -20.43 -31.76 65.38
CA MET A 1 -19.76 -30.74 64.54
C MET A 1 -19.89 -31.15 63.09
N THR A 2 -20.92 -30.64 62.45
CA THR A 2 -21.37 -30.95 61.09
C THR A 2 -20.60 -30.08 60.10
N ARG A 3 -19.84 -30.70 59.19
CA ARG A 3 -19.21 -29.98 58.08
C ARG A 3 -19.59 -30.68 56.78
N TRP A 4 -20.62 -30.13 56.15
CA TRP A 4 -21.06 -30.49 54.80
C TRP A 4 -19.98 -30.05 53.80
N LEU A 5 -19.38 -31.01 53.10
CA LEU A 5 -18.63 -30.71 51.87
C LEU A 5 -19.64 -30.69 50.72
N VAL A 6 -19.98 -29.49 50.24
CA VAL A 6 -20.72 -29.29 49.00
C VAL A 6 -19.74 -29.55 47.85
N LEU A 7 -19.90 -30.69 47.18
CA LEU A 7 -19.33 -30.96 45.87
C LEU A 7 -20.04 -30.06 44.85
N MET A 8 -19.48 -28.88 44.58
CA MET A 8 -19.83 -28.12 43.37
C MET A 8 -19.32 -28.92 42.16
N VAL A 9 -20.25 -29.60 41.50
CA VAL A 9 -20.09 -30.03 40.11
C VAL A 9 -19.98 -28.74 39.29
N SER A 10 -18.74 -28.33 39.01
CA SER A 10 -18.49 -27.33 37.98
C SER A 10 -18.78 -28.01 36.64
N CYS A 11 -20.02 -27.85 36.16
CA CYS A 11 -20.35 -28.04 34.76
C CYS A 11 -19.52 -27.01 33.96
N LEU A 12 -18.27 -27.34 33.66
CA LEU A 12 -17.66 -26.85 32.44
C LEU A 12 -18.51 -27.39 31.29
N GLY A 13 -19.46 -26.57 30.86
CA GLY A 13 -20.11 -26.74 29.57
C GLY A 13 -19.05 -26.57 28.47
N ILE A 14 -18.29 -27.64 28.23
CA ILE A 14 -17.59 -27.81 26.96
C ILE A 14 -18.70 -27.89 25.93
N ARG A 15 -18.98 -26.77 25.27
CA ARG A 15 -19.75 -26.80 24.03
C ARG A 15 -18.90 -27.59 23.04
N THR A 16 -19.27 -28.85 22.85
CA THR A 16 -18.83 -29.66 21.73
C THR A 16 -19.14 -28.88 20.46
N ALA A 17 -18.09 -28.41 19.79
CA ALA A 17 -18.21 -27.99 18.41
C ALA A 17 -18.64 -29.23 17.61
N HIS A 18 -19.91 -29.28 17.22
CA HIS A 18 -20.38 -30.30 16.29
C HIS A 18 -19.66 -30.10 14.96
N ALA A 19 -19.13 -31.19 14.41
CA ALA A 19 -18.30 -31.23 13.21
C ALA A 19 -19.06 -30.97 11.90
N ASP A 20 -20.34 -30.57 11.97
CA ASP A 20 -21.23 -30.37 10.82
C ASP A 20 -21.64 -28.91 10.57
N ASP A 21 -21.09 -27.92 11.31
CA ASP A 21 -21.32 -26.50 10.99
C ASP A 21 -20.48 -26.12 9.75
N PRO A 22 -21.09 -25.72 8.61
CA PRO A 22 -20.34 -25.20 7.48
C PRO A 22 -19.52 -24.00 7.97
N ALA A 23 -18.22 -24.01 7.76
CA ALA A 23 -17.27 -22.97 8.19
C ALA A 23 -17.55 -21.56 7.63
N TYR A 24 -18.66 -21.37 6.91
CA TYR A 24 -19.08 -20.16 6.22
C TYR A 24 -20.43 -19.61 6.68
N LEU A 25 -21.07 -20.18 7.71
CA LEU A 25 -22.29 -19.62 8.28
C LEU A 25 -21.95 -18.36 9.08
N CYS A 26 -22.08 -17.20 8.44
CA CYS A 26 -22.00 -15.93 9.13
C CYS A 26 -23.13 -15.84 10.17
N LYS A 27 -22.76 -15.78 11.44
CA LYS A 27 -23.69 -15.59 12.57
C LYS A 27 -23.74 -14.09 12.88
N GLN A 28 -24.92 -13.48 12.73
CA GLN A 28 -25.10 -12.05 13.04
C GLN A 28 -24.77 -11.77 14.50
N ALA A 29 -24.11 -10.63 14.76
CA ALA A 29 -23.75 -10.24 16.12
C ALA A 29 -25.00 -9.93 16.97
N PRO A 30 -25.08 -10.40 18.23
CA PRO A 30 -26.16 -10.04 19.14
C PRO A 30 -26.23 -8.51 19.36
N PRO A 31 -27.44 -7.93 19.53
CA PRO A 31 -27.62 -6.48 19.61
C PRO A 31 -26.93 -5.82 20.82
N ASP A 32 -26.68 -6.56 21.88
CA ASP A 32 -26.04 -6.16 23.13
C ASP A 32 -24.51 -6.42 23.15
N MET A 33 -23.96 -7.01 22.09
CA MET A 33 -22.53 -7.26 21.97
C MET A 33 -21.75 -5.93 21.92
N LYS A 34 -20.68 -5.84 22.70
CA LYS A 34 -19.77 -4.69 22.66
C LYS A 34 -18.64 -4.97 21.70
N LEU A 35 -18.66 -4.29 20.55
CA LEU A 35 -17.62 -4.32 19.54
C LEU A 35 -16.54 -3.29 19.85
N THR A 36 -15.29 -3.66 19.63
CA THR A 36 -14.14 -2.76 19.65
C THR A 36 -13.43 -2.90 18.32
N ALA A 37 -13.16 -1.77 17.67
CA ALA A 37 -12.43 -1.72 16.41
C ALA A 37 -11.30 -0.69 16.53
N SER A 38 -10.14 -1.04 15.97
CA SER A 38 -8.99 -0.14 15.84
C SER A 38 -8.67 -0.02 14.36
N PHE A 39 -8.79 1.19 13.83
CA PHE A 39 -8.50 1.48 12.43
C PHE A 39 -7.23 2.31 12.32
N SER A 40 -6.48 2.10 11.24
CA SER A 40 -5.39 2.99 10.88
C SER A 40 -5.94 4.36 10.46
N PRO A 41 -5.15 5.46 10.54
CA PRO A 41 -5.60 6.81 10.20
C PRO A 41 -6.15 6.98 8.78
N GLN A 42 -5.76 6.10 7.86
CA GLN A 42 -6.31 6.00 6.51
C GLN A 42 -6.75 4.54 6.29
N VAL A 43 -8.04 4.26 6.38
CA VAL A 43 -8.62 2.93 6.14
C VAL A 43 -9.19 2.88 4.72
N SER A 44 -8.99 1.77 4.01
CA SER A 44 -9.57 1.61 2.67
C SER A 44 -11.07 1.28 2.76
N LEU A 45 -11.83 1.60 1.71
CA LEU A 45 -13.23 1.18 1.60
C LEU A 45 -13.42 -0.32 1.66
N GLN A 46 -12.46 -1.06 1.10
CA GLN A 46 -12.50 -2.52 1.11
C GLN A 46 -12.27 -3.09 2.51
N ASP A 47 -11.33 -2.54 3.27
CA ASP A 47 -11.07 -3.00 4.65
C ASP A 47 -12.25 -2.69 5.55
N LEU A 48 -12.85 -1.51 5.39
CA LEU A 48 -14.03 -1.12 6.14
C LEU A 48 -15.25 -1.97 5.79
N ALA A 49 -15.46 -2.27 4.50
CA ALA A 49 -16.50 -3.19 4.06
C ALA A 49 -16.29 -4.59 4.62
N THR A 50 -15.05 -5.09 4.62
CA THR A 50 -14.70 -6.40 5.18
C THR A 50 -14.98 -6.46 6.67
N TRP A 51 -14.71 -5.37 7.40
CA TRP A 51 -15.06 -5.26 8.82
C TRP A 51 -16.57 -5.33 9.06
N VAL A 52 -17.37 -4.61 8.26
CA VAL A 52 -18.84 -4.64 8.37
C VAL A 52 -19.42 -6.00 8.02
N LEU A 53 -18.85 -6.69 7.02
CA LEU A 53 -19.26 -8.05 6.66
C LEU A 53 -19.16 -9.00 7.86
N GLY A 54 -18.12 -8.83 8.69
CA GLY A 54 -17.83 -9.69 9.85
C GLY A 54 -18.90 -9.70 10.95
N PHE A 55 -19.73 -8.67 11.07
CA PHE A 55 -20.80 -8.63 12.09
C PHE A 55 -22.21 -8.49 11.51
N SER A 56 -22.35 -7.99 10.27
CA SER A 56 -23.66 -7.76 9.65
C SER A 56 -24.19 -8.95 8.84
N CYS A 57 -23.29 -9.84 8.39
CA CYS A 57 -23.62 -10.96 7.50
C CYS A 57 -24.34 -10.54 6.20
N LYS A 58 -24.23 -9.27 5.81
CA LYS A 58 -24.78 -8.74 4.56
C LYS A 58 -23.70 -8.68 3.50
N ASN A 59 -24.03 -9.08 2.28
CA ASN A 59 -23.10 -8.95 1.15
C ASN A 59 -22.89 -7.47 0.81
N ILE A 60 -21.65 -7.02 0.75
CA ILE A 60 -21.34 -5.63 0.40
C ILE A 60 -20.94 -5.57 -1.07
N VAL A 61 -21.70 -4.80 -1.86
CA VAL A 61 -21.46 -4.57 -3.28
C VAL A 61 -20.98 -3.13 -3.45
N ILE A 62 -19.78 -2.97 -3.99
CA ILE A 62 -19.20 -1.66 -4.29
C ILE A 62 -19.35 -1.46 -5.81
N ALA A 63 -20.01 -0.39 -6.22
CA ALA A 63 -20.19 -0.09 -7.63
C ALA A 63 -18.82 0.13 -8.32
N ASN A 64 -18.71 -0.25 -9.59
CA ASN A 64 -17.42 -0.29 -10.32
C ASN A 64 -16.76 1.10 -10.46
N ASP A 65 -17.58 2.14 -10.59
CA ASP A 65 -17.18 3.53 -10.54
C ASP A 65 -16.51 3.90 -9.21
N VAL A 66 -17.03 3.39 -8.08
CA VAL A 66 -16.40 3.56 -6.76
C VAL A 66 -15.15 2.71 -6.62
N ALA A 67 -15.17 1.45 -7.07
CA ALA A 67 -14.07 0.50 -6.90
C ALA A 67 -12.80 0.88 -7.67
N LYS A 68 -12.93 1.63 -8.77
CA LYS A 68 -11.79 2.13 -9.56
C LYS A 68 -10.99 3.23 -8.87
N HIS A 69 -11.55 3.87 -7.85
CA HIS A 69 -10.88 4.92 -7.10
C HIS A 69 -10.45 4.37 -5.73
N ALA A 70 -9.17 4.55 -5.38
CA ALA A 70 -8.64 4.14 -4.09
C ALA A 70 -9.14 5.10 -2.97
N THR A 71 -10.41 4.95 -2.58
CA THR A 71 -11.04 5.79 -1.57
C THR A 71 -10.47 5.46 -0.19
N LYS A 72 -9.65 6.39 0.31
CA LYS A 72 -9.14 6.37 1.68
C LYS A 72 -10.09 7.14 2.58
N MET A 73 -10.57 6.48 3.64
CA MET A 73 -11.44 7.06 4.65
C MET A 73 -10.67 7.36 5.93
N THR A 74 -11.07 8.44 6.60
CA THR A 74 -10.66 8.77 7.96
C THR A 74 -11.83 8.46 8.89
N ILE A 75 -11.63 7.55 9.85
CA ILE A 75 -12.69 7.10 10.76
C ILE A 75 -12.21 7.23 12.20
N MET A 76 -13.01 7.90 13.03
CA MET A 76 -12.82 7.93 14.47
C MET A 76 -13.80 6.96 15.12
N ALA A 77 -13.31 5.77 15.51
CA ALA A 77 -14.12 4.74 16.16
C ALA A 77 -14.13 4.93 17.69
N PRO A 78 -15.29 4.92 18.36
CA PRO A 78 -15.36 4.95 19.82
C PRO A 78 -14.83 3.65 20.43
N LYS A 79 -14.38 3.73 21.69
CA LYS A 79 -13.73 2.61 22.42
C LYS A 79 -14.58 1.34 22.51
N GLN A 80 -15.90 1.48 22.63
CA GLN A 80 -16.88 0.40 22.61
C GLN A 80 -18.13 0.87 21.89
N MET A 81 -18.71 0.00 21.06
CA MET A 81 -19.94 0.30 20.32
C MET A 81 -20.79 -0.95 20.13
N THR A 82 -22.09 -0.78 19.99
CA THR A 82 -23.03 -1.84 19.59
C THR A 82 -22.94 -2.09 18.08
N PRO A 83 -23.41 -3.24 17.55
CA PRO A 83 -23.45 -3.49 16.11
C PRO A 83 -24.23 -2.42 15.33
N LYS A 84 -25.27 -1.85 15.95
CA LYS A 84 -26.03 -0.74 15.36
C LYS A 84 -25.18 0.53 15.25
N GLN A 85 -24.40 0.86 16.29
CA GLN A 85 -23.47 1.99 16.26
C GLN A 85 -22.32 1.75 15.28
N ALA A 86 -21.81 0.51 15.17
CA ALA A 86 -20.80 0.13 14.20
C ALA A 86 -21.29 0.29 12.76
N MET A 87 -22.55 -0.11 12.49
CA MET A 87 -23.18 0.12 11.19
C MET A 87 -23.37 1.61 10.89
N GLN A 88 -23.75 2.41 11.90
CA GLN A 88 -23.88 3.86 11.72
C GLN A 88 -22.52 4.50 11.41
N LEU A 89 -21.47 4.12 12.14
CA LEU A 89 -20.10 4.59 11.90
C LEU A 89 -19.64 4.30 10.47
N PHE A 90 -19.99 3.12 9.95
CA PHE A 90 -19.72 2.76 8.56
C PHE A 90 -20.46 3.67 7.58
N VAL A 91 -21.76 3.90 7.77
CA VAL A 91 -22.56 4.77 6.91
C VAL A 91 -21.99 6.19 6.93
N ASP A 92 -21.73 6.75 8.11
CA ASP A 92 -21.21 8.11 8.29
C ASP A 92 -19.84 8.27 7.60
N ALA A 93 -18.95 7.28 7.75
CA ALA A 93 -17.63 7.31 7.12
C ALA A 93 -17.70 7.29 5.58
N VAL A 94 -18.60 6.46 5.03
CA VAL A 94 -18.77 6.34 3.58
C VAL A 94 -19.43 7.60 3.02
N GLU A 95 -20.47 8.12 3.67
CA GLU A 95 -21.20 9.30 3.22
C GLU A 95 -20.40 10.60 3.35
N ALA A 96 -19.55 10.73 4.37
CA ALA A 96 -18.63 11.86 4.52
C ALA A 96 -17.67 12.02 3.32
N ASN A 97 -17.46 10.95 2.54
CA ASN A 97 -16.61 10.94 1.35
C ASN A 97 -17.42 11.06 0.04
N GLY A 98 -18.67 11.53 0.12
CA GLY A 98 -19.52 11.77 -1.05
C GLY A 98 -20.06 10.51 -1.71
N LEU A 99 -19.94 9.35 -1.05
CA LEU A 99 -20.56 8.10 -1.47
C LEU A 99 -21.96 7.98 -0.83
N VAL A 100 -22.76 7.03 -1.31
CA VAL A 100 -24.09 6.74 -0.77
C VAL A 100 -24.19 5.26 -0.46
N VAL A 101 -24.65 4.95 0.75
CA VAL A 101 -24.89 3.58 1.22
C VAL A 101 -26.37 3.25 1.09
N VAL A 102 -26.70 2.25 0.28
CA VAL A 102 -28.07 1.73 0.13
C VAL A 102 -28.15 0.38 0.83
N GLN A 103 -28.81 0.36 1.99
CA GLN A 103 -29.03 -0.88 2.74
C GLN A 103 -30.25 -1.62 2.18
N LYS A 104 -30.04 -2.83 1.65
CA LYS A 104 -31.08 -3.79 1.29
C LYS A 104 -31.18 -4.89 2.36
N PRO A 105 -32.19 -5.78 2.31
CA PRO A 105 -32.31 -6.89 3.26
C PRO A 105 -31.05 -7.76 3.31
N ASP A 106 -30.56 -8.21 2.16
CA ASP A 106 -29.44 -9.18 2.08
C ASP A 106 -28.11 -8.57 1.63
N SER A 107 -28.12 -7.29 1.23
CA SER A 107 -26.94 -6.64 0.66
C SER A 107 -26.83 -5.16 1.03
N ILE A 108 -25.62 -4.64 1.07
CA ILE A 108 -25.33 -3.21 1.20
C ILE A 108 -24.67 -2.76 -0.10
N LEU A 109 -25.27 -1.82 -0.81
CA LEU A 109 -24.74 -1.27 -2.05
C LEU A 109 -24.09 0.10 -1.79
N ILE A 110 -22.84 0.26 -2.21
CA ILE A 110 -22.11 1.53 -2.13
C ILE A 110 -21.99 2.09 -3.54
N LYS A 111 -22.49 3.31 -3.76
CA LYS A 111 -22.48 4.00 -5.05
C LYS A 111 -21.98 5.44 -4.90
N LEU A 112 -21.61 6.07 -6.02
CA LEU A 112 -21.32 7.50 -6.03
C LEU A 112 -22.56 8.31 -5.60
N GLY A 113 -22.34 9.35 -4.80
CA GLY A 113 -23.39 10.27 -4.40
C GLY A 113 -23.90 11.13 -5.56
N PRO A 114 -25.10 11.73 -5.40
CA PRO A 114 -25.74 12.52 -6.46
C PRO A 114 -24.91 13.75 -6.87
N ASN A 115 -24.06 14.26 -5.96
CA ASN A 115 -23.22 15.43 -6.19
C ASN A 115 -21.80 15.07 -6.67
N MET A 116 -21.50 13.78 -6.85
CA MET A 116 -20.20 13.33 -7.34
C MET A 116 -20.24 13.25 -8.88
N PRO A 117 -19.30 13.89 -9.60
CA PRO A 117 -19.26 13.82 -11.05
C PRO A 117 -19.09 12.37 -11.52
N LYS A 118 -20.10 11.86 -12.24
CA LYS A 118 -20.13 10.47 -12.75
C LYS A 118 -19.02 10.17 -13.76
N ASN A 119 -18.56 11.21 -14.44
CA ASN A 119 -17.40 11.22 -15.30
C ASN A 119 -16.45 12.28 -14.77
N CYS A 120 -15.17 11.98 -14.61
CA CYS A 120 -14.17 13.05 -14.57
C CYS A 120 -14.37 13.90 -15.83
N PRO A 121 -14.61 15.22 -15.72
CA PRO A 121 -14.51 16.07 -16.90
C PRO A 121 -13.13 15.82 -17.49
N ASP A 122 -13.12 15.55 -18.79
CA ASP A 122 -11.90 15.41 -19.56
C ASP A 122 -10.93 16.53 -19.15
N LEU A 123 -9.66 16.20 -18.95
CA LEU A 123 -8.64 17.16 -18.49
C LEU A 123 -8.49 18.34 -19.46
N THR A 124 -9.12 18.26 -20.62
CA THR A 124 -9.26 19.31 -21.64
C THR A 124 -10.33 20.37 -21.32
N ALA A 125 -11.30 20.09 -20.42
CA ALA A 125 -12.47 20.94 -20.18
C ALA A 125 -12.38 21.85 -18.95
N ALA A 126 -11.32 21.74 -18.13
CA ALA A 126 -11.07 22.71 -17.07
C ALA A 126 -10.57 24.03 -17.69
N PRO A 127 -11.25 25.18 -17.50
CA PRO A 127 -10.66 26.47 -17.83
C PRO A 127 -9.34 26.59 -17.06
N ARG A 128 -8.22 26.75 -17.77
CA ARG A 128 -6.94 27.06 -17.11
C ARG A 128 -7.19 28.30 -16.25
N GLN A 129 -7.22 28.12 -14.94
CA GLN A 129 -7.27 29.27 -14.03
C GLN A 129 -6.09 30.19 -14.38
N PRO A 130 -6.33 31.49 -14.60
CA PRO A 130 -5.24 32.46 -14.65
C PRO A 130 -4.45 32.31 -13.36
N LYS A 131 -3.13 32.16 -13.47
CA LYS A 131 -2.23 32.10 -12.31
C LYS A 131 -2.27 33.44 -11.59
N THR A 132 -3.24 33.65 -10.71
CA THR A 132 -3.22 34.78 -9.78
C THR A 132 -2.24 34.45 -8.67
N SER A 133 -1.09 35.08 -8.80
CA SER A 133 -0.01 35.14 -7.84
C SER A 133 -0.56 35.57 -6.47
N GLY A 134 -0.46 34.68 -5.49
CA GLY A 134 -0.95 34.89 -4.14
C GLY A 134 -0.46 33.80 -3.19
N VAL A 135 0.82 33.44 -3.30
CA VAL A 135 1.46 32.54 -2.33
C VAL A 135 2.28 33.40 -1.37
N ILE A 136 1.88 33.38 -0.10
CA ILE A 136 2.65 33.90 1.03
C ILE A 136 3.96 33.07 1.08
N PRO A 137 5.16 33.69 1.08
CA PRO A 137 6.40 32.95 0.98
C PRO A 137 6.75 32.32 2.33
N LEU A 138 6.45 31.03 2.48
CA LEU A 138 7.21 30.15 3.37
C LEU A 138 8.37 29.59 2.54
N GLY A 139 9.56 30.13 2.80
CA GLY A 139 10.81 29.76 2.14
C GLY A 139 11.07 28.26 2.29
N GLY A 140 10.91 27.56 1.17
CA GLY A 140 11.23 26.15 1.01
C GLY A 140 10.98 25.82 -0.46
N GLY A 141 12.00 26.02 -1.30
CA GLY A 141 11.89 25.82 -2.74
C GLY A 141 11.39 24.42 -3.04
N THR A 142 10.14 24.32 -3.48
CA THR A 142 9.65 23.14 -4.18
C THR A 142 10.43 23.05 -5.49
N PRO A 143 11.17 21.95 -5.75
CA PRO A 143 11.73 21.76 -7.07
C PRO A 143 10.55 21.71 -8.04
N THR A 144 10.53 22.66 -8.97
CA THR A 144 9.59 22.66 -10.09
C THR A 144 9.61 21.25 -10.70
N PRO A 145 8.47 20.56 -10.85
CA PRO A 145 8.46 19.30 -11.58
C PRO A 145 8.91 19.62 -13.00
N THR A 146 10.14 19.21 -13.32
CA THR A 146 10.61 19.11 -14.69
C THR A 146 9.55 18.30 -15.45
N PRO A 147 9.15 18.69 -16.67
CA PRO A 147 8.17 17.93 -17.43
C PRO A 147 8.58 16.46 -17.43
N ALA A 148 7.71 15.59 -16.92
CA ALA A 148 7.84 14.15 -17.15
C ALA A 148 7.96 14.01 -18.66
N VAL A 149 9.03 13.37 -19.12
CA VAL A 149 9.27 13.24 -20.55
C VAL A 149 8.12 12.40 -21.08
N ASP A 150 7.26 12.98 -21.94
CA ASP A 150 6.19 12.25 -22.64
C ASP A 150 6.85 11.27 -23.62
N MET A 151 7.32 10.15 -23.08
CA MET A 151 7.89 9.02 -23.80
C MET A 151 6.96 7.84 -23.65
N SER A 152 6.83 7.05 -24.70
CA SER A 152 6.15 5.76 -24.60
C SER A 152 6.91 4.83 -23.65
N ASP A 153 6.21 3.88 -23.02
CA ASP A 153 6.84 2.85 -22.17
C ASP A 153 7.93 2.08 -22.93
N GLU A 154 7.74 1.87 -24.24
CA GLU A 154 8.69 1.18 -25.11
C GLU A 154 9.96 1.99 -25.36
N ASP A 155 9.82 3.28 -25.67
CA ASP A 155 10.96 4.19 -25.87
C ASP A 155 11.75 4.37 -24.58
N TYR A 156 11.06 4.45 -23.43
CA TYR A 156 11.72 4.52 -22.12
C TYR A 156 12.53 3.25 -21.86
N ALA A 157 11.93 2.07 -22.06
CA ALA A 157 12.64 0.80 -21.88
C ALA A 157 13.87 0.69 -22.78
N LYS A 158 13.75 1.12 -24.05
CA LYS A 158 14.87 1.14 -25.00
C LYS A 158 15.98 2.12 -24.58
N ALA A 159 15.62 3.31 -24.12
CA ALA A 159 16.57 4.30 -23.63
C ALA A 159 17.31 3.81 -22.36
N MET A 160 16.60 3.16 -21.44
CA MET A 160 17.21 2.54 -20.25
C MET A 160 18.16 1.39 -20.65
N ALA A 161 17.73 0.51 -21.55
CA ALA A 161 18.55 -0.61 -22.02
C ALA A 161 19.82 -0.16 -22.75
N ALA A 162 19.75 0.92 -23.53
CA ALA A 162 20.91 1.46 -24.25
C ALA A 162 22.02 1.96 -23.32
N GLY A 163 21.66 2.48 -22.14
CA GLY A 163 22.64 3.04 -21.21
C GLY A 163 22.95 2.17 -19.99
N ILE A 164 22.50 0.92 -19.96
CA ILE A 164 22.87 -0.06 -18.93
C ILE A 164 23.69 -1.18 -19.57
N LYS A 165 24.95 -1.31 -19.16
CA LYS A 165 25.85 -2.36 -19.63
C LYS A 165 26.26 -3.25 -18.46
N ARG A 166 25.85 -4.51 -18.51
CA ARG A 166 26.30 -5.51 -17.54
C ARG A 166 27.71 -5.98 -17.90
N LEU A 167 28.66 -5.81 -16.98
CA LEU A 167 30.04 -6.27 -17.16
C LEU A 167 30.17 -7.74 -16.80
N ASP A 168 29.57 -8.14 -15.67
CA ASP A 168 29.53 -9.52 -15.20
C ASP A 168 28.26 -9.77 -14.35
N GLY A 169 28.19 -10.89 -13.62
CA GLY A 169 27.00 -11.22 -12.81
C GLY A 169 26.67 -10.24 -11.68
N THR A 170 27.61 -9.37 -11.31
CA THR A 170 27.53 -8.45 -10.15
C THR A 170 27.89 -7.01 -10.49
N HIS A 171 28.63 -6.75 -11.57
CA HIS A 171 29.06 -5.41 -11.97
C HIS A 171 28.25 -4.88 -13.15
N VAL A 172 27.76 -3.65 -13.01
CA VAL A 172 26.96 -2.96 -14.02
C VAL A 172 27.49 -1.54 -14.21
N GLU A 173 27.65 -1.14 -15.47
CA GLU A 173 27.90 0.25 -15.85
C GLU A 173 26.59 0.89 -16.29
N ILE A 174 26.36 2.12 -15.84
CA ILE A 174 25.17 2.91 -16.15
C ILE A 174 25.66 4.25 -16.69
N THR A 175 25.14 4.71 -17.82
CA THR A 175 25.49 6.04 -18.32
C THR A 175 24.84 7.13 -17.46
N ARG A 176 25.50 8.28 -17.35
CA ARG A 176 24.94 9.41 -16.62
C ARG A 176 23.57 9.85 -17.15
N ALA A 177 23.40 9.83 -18.47
CA ALA A 177 22.12 10.13 -19.12
C ALA A 177 20.99 9.20 -18.65
N THR A 178 21.26 7.91 -18.45
CA THR A 178 20.29 6.95 -17.92
C THR A 178 19.92 7.25 -16.46
N VAL A 179 20.90 7.63 -15.65
CA VAL A 179 20.64 8.05 -14.26
C VAL A 179 19.79 9.32 -14.23
N ASP A 180 20.08 10.29 -15.09
CA ASP A 180 19.32 11.54 -15.17
C ASP A 180 17.89 11.28 -15.66
N LEU A 181 17.70 10.37 -16.63
CA LEU A 181 16.38 9.93 -17.11
C LEU A 181 15.56 9.23 -16.01
N LEU A 182 16.21 8.40 -15.20
CA LEU A 182 15.61 7.76 -14.02
C LEU A 182 15.19 8.81 -12.98
N LEU A 183 16.06 9.80 -12.73
CA LEU A 183 15.81 10.87 -11.76
C LEU A 183 14.69 11.82 -12.21
N ALA A 184 14.53 12.02 -13.52
CA ALA A 184 13.47 12.82 -14.11
C ALA A 184 12.10 12.11 -14.05
N ASN A 185 12.08 10.78 -14.07
CA ASN A 185 10.86 9.96 -14.08
C ASN A 185 10.87 8.89 -12.98
N PRO A 186 10.78 9.27 -11.69
CA PRO A 186 10.88 8.34 -10.56
C PRO A 186 9.77 7.29 -10.54
N MET A 187 8.61 7.57 -11.14
CA MET A 187 7.50 6.62 -11.21
C MET A 187 7.84 5.40 -12.07
N GLU A 188 8.67 5.56 -13.11
CA GLU A 188 9.09 4.44 -13.96
C GLU A 188 9.95 3.41 -13.22
N ALA A 189 10.77 3.88 -12.28
CA ALA A 189 11.53 3.01 -11.38
C ALA A 189 10.62 2.04 -10.61
N THR A 190 9.40 2.47 -10.28
CA THR A 190 8.45 1.68 -9.47
C THR A 190 7.68 0.64 -10.28
N LYS A 191 7.57 0.79 -11.61
CA LYS A 191 6.79 -0.14 -12.46
C LYS A 191 7.44 -1.52 -12.61
N GLY A 192 8.74 -1.62 -12.36
CA GLY A 192 9.55 -2.81 -12.67
C GLY A 192 9.64 -3.86 -11.56
N ALA A 193 9.34 -3.51 -10.30
CA ALA A 193 9.47 -4.40 -9.15
C ALA A 193 8.57 -3.95 -7.99
N ARG A 194 8.14 -4.92 -7.17
CA ARG A 194 7.47 -4.69 -5.89
C ARG A 194 8.49 -4.71 -4.78
N VAL A 195 8.50 -3.67 -3.96
CA VAL A 195 9.38 -3.53 -2.81
C VAL A 195 8.56 -3.73 -1.55
N VAL A 196 8.95 -4.67 -0.70
CA VAL A 196 8.28 -4.95 0.58
C VAL A 196 9.29 -4.93 1.72
N PRO A 197 8.92 -4.45 2.92
CA PRO A 197 9.80 -4.53 4.08
C PRO A 197 10.17 -5.99 4.42
N ALA A 198 11.45 -6.25 4.69
CA ALA A 198 11.91 -7.53 5.22
C ALA A 198 12.06 -7.42 6.75
N MET A 199 11.42 -8.31 7.51
CA MET A 199 11.45 -8.27 8.97
C MET A 199 12.43 -9.31 9.54
N THR A 200 13.29 -8.89 10.45
CA THR A 200 14.14 -9.77 11.28
C THR A 200 13.96 -9.36 12.74
N GLY A 201 13.54 -10.28 13.61
CA GLY A 201 13.38 -9.99 15.05
C GLY A 201 12.38 -8.88 15.36
N GLY A 202 11.32 -8.75 14.55
CA GLY A 202 10.28 -7.72 14.74
C GLY A 202 10.67 -6.31 14.27
N LYS A 203 11.85 -6.14 13.67
CA LYS A 203 12.29 -4.87 13.06
C LYS A 203 12.52 -5.05 11.57
N VAL A 204 12.33 -3.98 10.81
CA VAL A 204 12.71 -3.98 9.40
C VAL A 204 14.24 -4.09 9.31
N ASP A 205 14.70 -5.02 8.50
CA ASP A 205 16.11 -5.35 8.30
C ASP A 205 16.37 -5.54 6.80
N GLY A 206 15.87 -4.61 5.98
CA GLY A 206 16.04 -4.64 4.54
C GLY A 206 14.75 -4.44 3.76
N LEU A 207 14.93 -4.33 2.45
CA LEU A 207 13.83 -4.27 1.48
C LEU A 207 13.90 -5.47 0.55
N LYS A 208 12.85 -6.28 0.56
CA LYS A 208 12.72 -7.45 -0.30
C LYS A 208 12.05 -7.09 -1.61
N MET A 209 12.62 -7.57 -2.71
CA MET A 209 12.17 -7.31 -4.07
C MET A 209 11.46 -8.52 -4.66
N TYR A 210 10.27 -8.30 -5.22
CA TYR A 210 9.45 -9.33 -5.87
C TYR A 210 8.81 -8.81 -7.15
N GLY A 211 8.34 -9.72 -8.00
CA GLY A 211 7.66 -9.36 -9.24
C GLY A 211 8.54 -8.54 -10.18
N ILE A 212 9.86 -8.75 -10.15
CA ILE A 212 10.80 -8.12 -11.06
C ILE A 212 10.43 -8.56 -12.47
N ARG A 213 9.96 -7.61 -13.29
CA ARG A 213 9.54 -7.89 -14.66
C ARG A 213 10.76 -8.11 -15.55
N PRO A 214 10.73 -9.07 -16.48
CA PRO A 214 11.73 -9.17 -17.54
C PRO A 214 11.84 -7.84 -18.30
N GLY A 215 13.05 -7.40 -18.63
CA GLY A 215 13.28 -6.12 -19.31
C GLY A 215 13.04 -4.87 -18.45
N SER A 216 12.75 -5.00 -17.14
CA SER A 216 12.73 -3.85 -16.23
C SER A 216 14.15 -3.34 -15.90
N LEU A 217 14.23 -2.10 -15.41
CA LEU A 217 15.44 -1.53 -14.82
C LEU A 217 16.10 -2.49 -13.83
N TRP A 218 15.34 -2.99 -12.85
CA TRP A 218 15.85 -3.88 -11.81
C TRP A 218 16.42 -5.18 -12.37
N ALA A 219 15.74 -5.77 -13.36
CA ALA A 219 16.25 -6.95 -14.05
C ALA A 219 17.57 -6.64 -14.77
N MET A 220 17.67 -5.49 -15.45
CA MET A 220 18.87 -5.06 -16.16
C MET A 220 20.05 -4.78 -15.22
N LEU A 221 19.80 -4.21 -14.04
CA LEU A 221 20.78 -4.00 -12.97
C LEU A 221 21.23 -5.28 -12.26
N GLY A 222 20.62 -6.43 -12.58
CA GLY A 222 21.03 -7.73 -12.04
C GLY A 222 20.34 -8.15 -10.75
N PHE A 223 19.28 -7.45 -10.34
CA PHE A 223 18.40 -7.92 -9.28
C PHE A 223 17.59 -9.13 -9.74
N ALA A 224 17.26 -10.00 -8.79
CA ALA A 224 16.47 -11.20 -8.96
C ALA A 224 15.29 -11.23 -8.00
N ASN A 225 14.25 -11.98 -8.36
CA ASN A 225 13.10 -12.17 -7.49
C ASN A 225 13.52 -12.84 -6.17
N GLY A 226 13.09 -12.26 -5.06
CA GLY A 226 13.42 -12.72 -3.72
C GLY A 226 14.68 -12.09 -3.12
N ASP A 227 15.38 -11.22 -3.86
CA ASP A 227 16.51 -10.45 -3.33
C ASP A 227 16.06 -9.57 -2.17
N THR A 228 16.86 -9.54 -1.10
CA THR A 228 16.65 -8.64 0.03
C THR A 228 17.81 -7.67 0.14
N VAL A 229 17.60 -6.41 -0.24
CA VAL A 229 18.58 -5.34 -0.12
C VAL A 229 18.76 -5.00 1.35
N LYS A 230 20.01 -5.05 1.83
CA LYS A 230 20.37 -4.75 3.22
C LYS A 230 21.00 -3.36 3.33
N THR A 231 21.97 -3.08 2.46
CA THR A 231 22.69 -1.80 2.48
C THR A 231 23.01 -1.31 1.07
N VAL A 232 23.11 0.01 0.92
CA VAL A 232 23.66 0.66 -0.28
C VAL A 232 24.75 1.63 0.16
N ASN A 233 25.98 1.45 -0.31
CA ASN A 233 27.16 2.22 0.12
C ASN A 233 27.30 2.27 1.64
N GLY A 234 27.09 1.13 2.32
CA GLY A 234 27.13 1.02 3.78
C GLY A 234 25.92 1.63 4.51
N LEU A 235 25.04 2.36 3.84
CA LEU A 235 23.80 2.87 4.43
C LEU A 235 22.78 1.73 4.53
N ARG A 236 22.28 1.47 5.74
CA ARG A 236 21.21 0.49 5.97
C ARG A 236 19.92 0.94 5.32
N ILE A 237 19.24 0.01 4.64
CA ILE A 237 17.96 0.25 3.98
C ILE A 237 16.86 -0.47 4.75
N ASP A 238 16.43 0.12 5.86
CA ASP A 238 15.42 -0.45 6.76
C ASP A 238 14.14 0.38 6.87
N ASN A 239 14.01 1.46 6.10
CA ASN A 239 12.80 2.28 6.06
C ASN A 239 12.73 3.09 4.75
N ALA A 240 11.65 3.86 4.57
CA ALA A 240 11.46 4.68 3.37
C ALA A 240 12.43 5.86 3.27
N GLU A 241 12.83 6.46 4.40
CA GLU A 241 13.72 7.62 4.44
C GLU A 241 15.13 7.27 3.96
N THR A 242 15.68 6.15 4.44
CA THR A 242 16.97 5.63 3.99
C THR A 242 16.99 5.31 2.48
N GLY A 243 15.85 4.86 1.92
CA GLY A 243 15.69 4.69 0.48
C GLY A 243 15.75 6.02 -0.29
N LEU A 244 15.14 7.08 0.26
CA LEU A 244 15.18 8.42 -0.33
C LEU A 244 16.60 9.00 -0.27
N ASP A 245 17.34 8.79 0.81
CA ASP A 245 18.73 9.24 0.93
C ASP A 245 19.63 8.62 -0.14
N VAL A 246 19.47 7.31 -0.42
CA VAL A 246 20.17 6.65 -1.53
C VAL A 246 19.79 7.27 -2.86
N TYR A 247 18.50 7.54 -3.07
CA TYR A 247 18.02 8.17 -4.29
C TYR A 247 18.62 9.56 -4.51
N GLN A 248 18.76 10.36 -3.47
CA GLN A 248 19.41 11.67 -3.56
C GLN A 248 20.89 11.54 -3.95
N LYS A 249 21.59 10.52 -3.43
CA LYS A 249 23.00 10.25 -3.75
C LYS A 249 23.24 9.88 -5.22
N LEU A 250 22.24 9.39 -5.96
CA LEU A 250 22.34 9.16 -7.42
C LEU A 250 22.79 10.43 -8.18
N ARG A 251 22.53 11.63 -7.64
CA ARG A 251 22.89 12.89 -8.28
C ARG A 251 24.39 13.17 -8.26
N SER A 252 25.11 12.77 -7.22
CA SER A 252 26.52 13.13 -7.01
C SER A 252 27.47 11.94 -7.04
N GLU A 253 27.00 10.75 -6.64
CA GLU A 253 27.83 9.57 -6.47
C GLU A 253 27.97 8.80 -7.78
N LYS A 254 29.17 8.27 -8.04
CA LYS A 254 29.47 7.51 -9.26
C LYS A 254 29.52 6.01 -9.04
N ARG A 255 29.51 5.54 -7.79
CA ARG A 255 29.62 4.11 -7.47
C ARG A 255 28.63 3.75 -6.38
N PHE A 256 27.85 2.70 -6.62
CA PHE A 256 26.89 2.15 -5.68
C PHE A 256 27.17 0.67 -5.44
N GLU A 257 27.50 0.32 -4.22
CA GLU A 257 27.67 -1.04 -3.75
C GLU A 257 26.42 -1.44 -2.98
N VAL A 258 25.61 -2.28 -3.60
CA VAL A 258 24.34 -2.78 -3.08
C VAL A 258 24.57 -4.15 -2.48
N ALA A 259 24.63 -4.24 -1.16
CA ALA A 259 24.70 -5.52 -0.47
C ALA A 259 23.29 -6.07 -0.27
N LEU A 260 23.06 -7.29 -0.74
CA LEU A 260 21.77 -7.97 -0.69
C LEU A 260 21.92 -9.44 -0.30
N VAL A 261 20.82 -10.08 0.05
CA VAL A 261 20.73 -11.51 0.30
C VAL A 261 19.88 -12.17 -0.78
N ARG A 262 20.45 -13.15 -1.49
CA ARG A 262 19.80 -13.93 -2.55
C ARG A 262 19.80 -15.40 -2.18
N GLY A 263 18.61 -15.99 -2.03
CA GLY A 263 18.49 -17.40 -1.63
C GLY A 263 19.23 -17.73 -0.32
N GLY A 264 19.27 -16.80 0.62
CA GLY A 264 19.99 -16.93 1.89
C GLY A 264 21.50 -16.65 1.83
N LYS A 265 22.07 -16.37 0.65
CA LYS A 265 23.51 -16.06 0.48
C LYS A 265 23.73 -14.57 0.28
N PRO A 266 24.78 -13.97 0.89
CA PRO A 266 25.13 -12.58 0.62
C PRO A 266 25.64 -12.42 -0.81
N VAL A 267 25.20 -11.36 -1.48
CA VAL A 267 25.62 -10.94 -2.82
C VAL A 267 25.81 -9.44 -2.80
N VAL A 268 26.81 -8.94 -3.53
CA VAL A 268 27.03 -7.51 -3.72
C VAL A 268 26.87 -7.18 -5.20
N LEU A 269 25.99 -6.23 -5.52
CA LEU A 269 25.92 -5.64 -6.86
C LEU A 269 26.66 -4.31 -6.85
N VAL A 270 27.53 -4.11 -7.83
CA VAL A 270 28.32 -2.89 -7.99
C VAL A 270 27.83 -2.15 -9.23
N LEU A 271 27.23 -0.99 -9.02
CA LEU A 271 26.75 -0.12 -10.09
C LEU A 271 27.71 1.06 -10.23
N THR A 272 28.25 1.27 -11.43
CA THR A 272 29.17 2.37 -11.73
C THR A 272 28.52 3.31 -12.74
N VAL A 273 28.38 4.57 -12.38
CA VAL A 273 27.87 5.65 -13.24
C VAL A 273 29.03 6.23 -14.05
N LYS A 274 28.93 6.15 -15.38
CA LYS A 274 29.90 6.69 -16.34
C LYS A 274 29.43 7.98 -16.99
#